data_AF-A0A7D5UWB9-F1
#
_entry.id   AF-A0A7D5UWB9-F1
#
_cell.length_a   1.000
_cell.length_b   1.000
_cell.length_c   1.000
_cell.angle_alpha   90.00
_cell.angle_beta   90.00
_cell.angle_gamma   90.00
#
_symmetry.space_group_name_H-M   'P 1'
#
loop_
_entity.id
_entity.type
_entity.pdbx_description
1 polymer ?
#
loop_
_entity_poly.entity_id
_entity_poly.type
_entity_poly.pdbx_seq_one_letter_code
_entity_poly.pdbx_strand_id
1 'polypeptide(L)'
;MSQITDASIRDAITQRLGATHVEVTDMSGGCGQAFTCLIVAPQFQGLNSLKRHRLANAALKEEIAAIHAWTAKCQTPDEWERDKAKAGPPMDGTVGGHVEGTSA
;
A
#
# COMPACT_ATOMS: atom_id res chain seq x y z
N MET A 1 -27.94 -0.66 -1.60
CA MET A 1 -26.61 -1.30 -1.54
C MET A 1 -25.59 -0.19 -1.52
N SER A 2 -24.83 -0.05 -0.43
CA SER A 2 -23.88 1.06 -0.28
C SER A 2 -22.69 0.80 -1.19
N GLN A 3 -22.64 1.52 -2.31
CA GLN A 3 -21.52 1.43 -3.24
C GLN A 3 -20.32 2.12 -2.59
N ILE A 4 -19.27 1.34 -2.27
CA ILE A 4 -18.02 1.90 -1.77
C ILE A 4 -17.33 2.64 -2.92
N THR A 5 -16.93 3.87 -2.67
CA THR A 5 -16.20 4.71 -3.64
C THR A 5 -14.76 4.92 -3.19
N ASP A 6 -13.89 5.23 -4.14
CA ASP A 6 -12.48 5.56 -3.88
C ASP A 6 -12.35 6.74 -2.90
N ALA A 7 -13.20 7.76 -3.05
CA ALA A 7 -13.25 8.91 -2.17
C ALA A 7 -13.60 8.53 -0.73
N SER A 8 -14.59 7.65 -0.53
CA SER A 8 -14.99 7.19 0.81
C SER A 8 -13.85 6.46 1.51
N ILE A 9 -13.17 5.55 0.80
CA ILE A 9 -12.00 4.83 1.34
C ILE A 9 -10.88 5.82 1.69
N ARG A 10 -10.60 6.77 0.78
CA ARG A 10 -9.56 7.78 0.98
C ARG A 10 -9.82 8.63 2.23
N ASP A 11 -11.04 9.09 2.42
CA ASP A 11 -11.43 9.91 3.57
C ASP A 11 -11.34 9.11 4.87
N ALA A 12 -11.84 7.87 4.87
CA ALA A 12 -11.75 6.98 6.02
C ALA A 12 -10.29 6.72 6.43
N ILE A 13 -9.40 6.47 5.47
CA ILE A 13 -7.96 6.30 5.72
C ILE A 13 -7.37 7.58 6.30
N THR A 14 -7.65 8.73 5.67
CA THR A 14 -7.05 10.01 6.07
C THR A 14 -7.48 10.39 7.49
N GLN A 15 -8.77 10.22 7.81
CA GLN A 15 -9.31 10.54 9.13
C GLN A 15 -8.91 9.53 10.22
N ARG A 16 -8.99 8.23 9.95
CA ARG A 16 -8.74 7.18 10.95
C ARG A 16 -7.26 6.86 11.14
N LEU A 17 -6.47 6.90 10.06
CA LEU A 17 -5.04 6.55 10.05
C LEU A 17 -4.13 7.77 9.89
N GLY A 18 -4.66 9.00 9.92
CA GLY A 18 -3.87 10.23 9.86
C GLY A 18 -2.84 10.23 8.73
N ALA A 19 -3.21 9.65 7.59
CA ALA A 19 -2.29 9.43 6.48
C ALA A 19 -1.93 10.77 5.83
N THR A 20 -0.65 10.97 5.56
CA THR A 20 -0.15 12.17 4.89
C THR A 20 -0.37 12.09 3.38
N HIS A 21 -0.35 10.87 2.83
CA HIS A 21 -0.62 10.63 1.43
C HIS A 21 -1.43 9.35 1.26
N VAL A 22 -2.49 9.43 0.45
CA VAL A 22 -3.40 8.32 0.17
C VAL A 22 -3.71 8.33 -1.32
N GLU A 23 -3.44 7.20 -1.96
CA GLU A 23 -3.82 6.94 -3.36
C GLU A 23 -4.76 5.74 -3.36
N VAL A 24 -5.91 5.87 -4.02
CA VAL A 24 -6.90 4.79 -4.13
C VAL A 24 -7.17 4.58 -5.61
N THR A 25 -7.01 3.34 -6.05
CA THR A 25 -7.19 2.91 -7.43
C THR A 25 -8.24 1.81 -7.48
N ASP A 26 -9.32 2.04 -8.22
CA ASP A 26 -10.33 1.02 -8.50
C ASP A 26 -9.80 0.04 -9.55
N MET A 27 -9.58 -1.21 -9.14
CA MET A 27 -9.12 -2.30 -10.00
C MET A 27 -10.28 -3.08 -10.64
N SER A 28 -11.53 -2.76 -10.28
CA SER A 28 -12.73 -3.43 -10.80
C SER A 28 -13.33 -2.75 -12.04
N GLY A 29 -12.67 -1.72 -12.58
CA GLY A 29 -13.11 -1.02 -13.78
C GLY A 29 -14.39 -0.20 -13.59
N GLY A 30 -14.60 0.36 -12.39
CA GLY A 30 -15.76 1.19 -12.06
C GLY A 30 -16.90 0.45 -11.36
N CYS A 31 -16.75 -0.86 -11.10
CA CYS A 31 -17.75 -1.63 -10.36
C CYS A 31 -17.68 -1.41 -8.84
N GLY A 32 -16.59 -0.83 -8.32
CA GLY A 32 -16.36 -0.66 -6.89
C GLY A 32 -16.26 -1.96 -6.10
N GLN A 33 -15.77 -3.03 -6.72
CA GLN A 33 -15.63 -4.35 -6.08
C GLN A 33 -14.19 -4.69 -5.66
N ALA A 34 -13.20 -4.02 -6.26
CA ALA A 34 -11.79 -4.29 -6.02
C ALA A 34 -11.00 -2.99 -5.93
N PHE A 35 -10.34 -2.75 -4.80
CA PHE A 35 -9.58 -1.51 -4.58
C PHE A 35 -8.13 -1.79 -4.19
N THR A 36 -7.22 -1.03 -4.78
CA THR A 36 -5.81 -0.98 -4.39
C THR A 36 -5.51 0.39 -3.81
N CYS A 37 -5.01 0.43 -2.58
CA CYS A 37 -4.71 1.67 -1.87
C CYS A 37 -3.23 1.76 -1.53
N LEU A 38 -2.60 2.90 -1.77
CA LEU A 38 -1.30 3.27 -1.22
C LEU A 38 -1.53 4.21 -0.04
N ILE A 39 -1.14 3.77 1.15
CA ILE A 39 -1.31 4.52 2.39
C ILE A 39 0.06 4.87 2.94
N VAL A 40 0.33 6.16 2.99
CA VAL A 40 1.57 6.71 3.54
C VAL A 40 1.24 7.47 4.81
N ALA A 41 1.70 6.93 5.95
CA ALA A 41 1.42 7.52 7.24
C ALA A 41 2.64 7.41 8.17
N PRO A 42 2.98 8.46 8.94
CA PRO A 42 4.07 8.41 9.92
C PRO A 42 3.78 7.42 11.05
N GLN A 43 2.50 7.07 11.26
CA GLN A 43 2.05 6.10 12.26
C GLN A 43 2.60 4.68 12.03
N PHE A 44 3.00 4.39 10.79
CA PHE A 44 3.59 3.10 10.42
C PHE A 44 5.07 2.98 10.77
N GLN A 45 5.72 4.09 11.18
CA GLN A 45 7.11 4.10 11.59
C GLN A 45 7.31 3.20 12.82
N GLY A 46 8.31 2.31 12.76
CA GLY A 46 8.58 1.34 13.83
C GLY A 46 7.57 0.18 13.95
N LEU A 47 6.53 0.14 13.11
CA LEU A 47 5.61 -1.00 13.03
C LEU A 47 6.06 -1.98 11.95
N ASN A 48 5.97 -3.27 12.26
CA ASN A 48 6.19 -4.33 11.27
C ASN A 48 5.00 -4.42 10.30
N SER A 49 5.22 -4.98 9.11
CA SER A 49 4.22 -5.05 8.02
C SER A 49 2.86 -5.58 8.49
N LEU A 50 2.83 -6.70 9.22
CA LEU A 50 1.58 -7.26 9.75
C LEU A 50 0.80 -6.30 10.66
N LYS A 51 1.49 -5.52 11.51
CA LYS A 51 0.83 -4.54 12.40
C LYS A 51 0.23 -3.39 11.60
N ARG A 52 0.95 -2.91 10.58
CA ARG A 52 0.46 -1.86 9.66
C ARG A 52 -0.82 -2.33 8.96
N HIS A 53 -0.82 -3.53 8.41
CA HIS A 53 -2.00 -4.12 7.78
C HIS A 53 -3.16 -4.34 8.76
N ARG A 54 -2.89 -4.79 9.99
CA ARG A 54 -3.93 -4.92 11.01
C ARG A 54 -4.57 -3.58 11.37
N LEU A 55 -3.79 -2.51 11.45
CA LEU A 55 -4.32 -1.16 11.67
C LEU A 55 -5.20 -0.70 10.51
N ALA A 56 -4.73 -0.87 9.27
CA ALA A 56 -5.50 -0.51 8.09
C ALA A 56 -6.81 -1.30 7.99
N ASN A 57 -6.75 -2.63 8.19
CA ASN A 57 -7.93 -3.49 8.19
C ASN A 57 -8.91 -3.15 9.31
N ALA A 58 -8.42 -2.79 10.50
CA ALA A 58 -9.28 -2.37 11.60
C ALA A 58 -9.96 -1.03 11.29
N ALA A 59 -9.22 -0.10 10.69
CA ALA A 59 -9.72 1.21 10.30
C ALA A 59 -10.68 1.16 9.12
N LEU A 60 -10.66 0.13 8.27
CA LEU A 60 -11.53 0.01 7.09
C LEU A 60 -12.43 -1.23 7.14
N LYS A 61 -12.71 -1.74 8.35
CA LYS A 61 -13.38 -3.04 8.51
C LYS A 61 -14.75 -3.08 7.81
N GLU A 62 -15.50 -1.99 7.86
CA GLU A 62 -16.85 -1.89 7.29
C GLU A 62 -16.80 -1.84 5.76
N GLU A 63 -15.85 -1.09 5.22
CA GLU A 63 -15.61 -0.90 3.80
C GLU A 63 -15.07 -2.19 3.17
N ILE A 64 -14.09 -2.83 3.83
CA ILE A 64 -13.52 -4.12 3.41
C ILE A 64 -14.57 -5.23 3.40
N ALA A 65 -15.51 -5.21 4.35
CA ALA A 65 -16.61 -6.17 4.38
C ALA A 65 -17.60 -6.01 3.21
N ALA A 66 -17.65 -4.83 2.58
CA ALA A 66 -18.54 -4.53 1.46
C ALA A 66 -17.90 -4.76 0.08
N ILE A 67 -16.58 -4.90 -0.01
CA ILE A 67 -15.83 -5.09 -1.27
C ILE A 67 -15.34 -6.53 -1.40
N HIS A 68 -15.22 -7.00 -2.65
CA HIS A 68 -14.81 -8.38 -2.92
C HIS A 68 -13.30 -8.58 -2.71
N ALA A 69 -12.51 -7.60 -3.16
CA ALA A 69 -11.06 -7.63 -3.04
C ALA A 69 -10.54 -6.27 -2.60
N TRP A 70 -9.53 -6.29 -1.74
CA TRP A 70 -8.84 -5.08 -1.34
C TRP A 70 -7.37 -5.35 -1.13
N THR A 71 -6.54 -4.40 -1.50
CA THR A 71 -5.10 -4.42 -1.28
C THR A 71 -4.68 -3.07 -0.74
N ALA A 72 -3.92 -3.03 0.36
CA ALA A 72 -3.29 -1.80 0.83
C ALA A 72 -1.78 -1.96 0.96
N LYS A 73 -1.04 -1.02 0.37
CA LYS A 73 0.38 -0.87 0.61
C LYS A 73 0.58 0.18 1.71
N CYS A 74 1.02 -0.25 2.89
CA CYS A 74 1.23 0.63 4.04
C CYS A 74 2.70 1.00 4.17
N GLN A 75 3.06 2.24 3.82
CA GLN A 75 4.44 2.73 3.82
C GLN A 75 4.61 3.92 4.75
N THR A 76 5.82 4.11 5.24
CA THR A 76 6.17 5.34 5.95
C THR A 76 6.50 6.45 4.94
N PRO A 77 6.39 7.74 5.31
CA PRO A 77 6.78 8.83 4.43
C PRO A 77 8.21 8.66 3.88
N ASP A 78 9.15 8.26 4.73
CA ASP A 78 10.54 7.98 4.34
C ASP A 78 10.65 6.85 3.29
N GLU A 79 9.87 5.77 3.47
CA GLU A 79 9.82 4.66 2.51
C GLU A 79 9.21 5.09 1.18
N TRP A 80 8.14 5.89 1.22
CA TRP A 80 7.46 6.38 0.03
C TRP A 80 8.33 7.33 -0.78
N GLU A 81 9.06 8.25 -0.13
CA GLU A 81 10.01 9.13 -0.80
C GLU A 81 11.12 8.34 -1.50
N ARG A 82 11.67 7.30 -0.84
CA ARG A 82 12.66 6.41 -1.44
C ARG A 82 12.10 5.62 -2.63
N ASP A 83 10.90 5.07 -2.51
CA ASP A 83 10.25 4.33 -3.60
C ASP A 83 9.93 5.24 -4.79
N LYS A 84 9.47 6.47 -4.54
CA LYS A 84 9.18 7.46 -5.58
C LYS A 84 10.46 7.90 -6.30
N ALA A 85 11.57 8.02 -5.58
CA ALA A 85 12.89 8.27 -6.18
C ALA A 85 13.39 7.08 -7.02
N LYS A 86 13.02 5.84 -6.66
CA LYS A 86 13.33 4.61 -7.42
C LYS A 86 12.40 4.36 -8.62
N ALA A 87 11.29 5.10 -8.76
CA ALA A 87 10.39 5.00 -9.90
C ALA A 87 10.89 5.72 -11.17
N GLY A 88 12.10 6.32 -11.15
CA GLY A 88 12.87 6.57 -12.36
C GLY A 88 13.26 5.25 -13.06
N PRO A 89 13.55 5.23 -14.37
CA PRO A 89 13.82 3.99 -15.09
C PRO A 89 14.92 3.19 -14.37
N PRO A 90 14.78 1.87 -14.22
CA PRO A 90 15.75 1.06 -13.51
C PRO A 90 17.03 1.05 -14.34
N MET A 91 17.99 1.90 -13.97
CA MET A 91 19.37 1.75 -14.41
C MET A 91 20.11 1.03 -13.28
N ASP A 92 20.46 -0.22 -13.60
CA ASP A 92 21.54 -1.02 -13.01
C ASP A 92 21.22 -1.70 -11.64
N GLY A 93 21.39 -3.01 -11.45
CA GLY A 93 21.92 -4.03 -12.34
C GLY A 93 21.77 -5.42 -11.73
N THR A 94 21.36 -6.38 -12.55
CA THR A 94 21.77 -7.77 -12.35
C THR A 94 22.87 -8.05 -13.37
N VAL A 95 24.05 -7.45 -13.17
CA VAL A 95 25.28 -7.94 -13.79
C VAL A 95 26.04 -8.74 -12.73
N GLY A 96 26.37 -9.98 -13.05
CA GLY A 96 27.21 -10.83 -12.21
C GLY A 96 26.45 -11.87 -11.37
N GLY A 97 25.73 -12.79 -12.02
CA GLY A 97 25.49 -14.12 -11.46
C GLY A 97 26.79 -14.91 -11.37
N HIS A 98 27.73 -14.48 -10.52
CA HIS A 98 28.96 -15.20 -10.21
C HIS A 98 28.80 -15.87 -8.84
N VAL A 99 28.67 -17.19 -8.83
CA VAL A 99 28.91 -17.99 -7.64
C VAL A 99 30.40 -18.28 -7.58
N GLU A 100 31.13 -17.45 -6.84
CA GLU A 100 32.56 -17.65 -6.60
C GLU A 100 32.75 -18.73 -5.53
N GLY A 101 33.38 -19.84 -5.92
CA GLY A 101 34.16 -20.69 -5.01
C GLY A 101 33.41 -21.76 -4.20
N THR A 102 33.29 -22.96 -4.77
CA THR A 102 33.62 -24.17 -4.01
C THR A 102 34.69 -24.93 -4.77
N SER A 103 35.94 -24.67 -4.41
CA SER A 103 37.05 -25.58 -4.67
C SER A 103 37.46 -26.21 -3.34
N ALA A 104 37.13 -27.49 -3.20
CA ALA A 104 37.90 -28.52 -2.51
C ALA A 104 37.35 -29.88 -2.95
#